data_AF-A0A941BCR0-F1
#
_entry.id   AF-A0A941BCR0-F1
#
_cell.length_a   1.000
_cell.length_b   1.000
_cell.length_c   1.000
_cell.angle_alpha   90.00
_cell.angle_beta   90.00
_cell.angle_gamma   90.00
#
_symmetry.space_group_name_H-M   'P 1'
#
loop_
_entity.id
_entity.type
_entity.pdbx_description
1 polymer ?
#
loop_
_entity_poly.entity_id
_entity_poly.type
_entity_poly.pdbx_seq_one_letter_code
_entity_poly.pdbx_strand_id
1 'polypeptide(L)'
;MPRIALLAPVFAALMFHAAAHAAPVNKCVINGSVTFQEAPCPATQPRRDPTLAELNAAEKQRRAAAASAPGAGAKVPWPSTAPSPSPGPAAAPAPAPGAAPGAFHCDGRQYCSQMRSCAEAQYFLTHCPGVKMDGDHNGIPCEKQWCGR
;
A
#
# COMPACT_ATOMS: atom_id res chain seq x y z
N MET A 1 72.09 28.37 17.01
CA MET A 1 71.81 27.53 15.82
C MET A 1 71.06 26.28 16.29
N PRO A 2 69.79 26.09 15.89
CA PRO A 2 68.94 25.01 16.40
C PRO A 2 69.16 23.71 15.59
N ARG A 3 69.16 22.55 16.25
CA ARG A 3 68.95 21.25 15.59
C ARG A 3 67.69 20.63 16.15
N ILE A 4 66.63 20.79 15.36
CA ILE A 4 65.29 20.25 15.53
C ILE A 4 65.39 18.74 15.26
N ALA A 5 65.16 17.91 16.27
CA ALA A 5 64.89 16.49 16.08
C ALA A 5 63.37 16.30 15.98
N LEU A 6 62.91 16.20 14.75
CA LEU A 6 61.55 15.77 14.37
C LEU A 6 61.44 14.26 14.56
N LEU A 7 60.58 13.76 15.46
CA LEU A 7 59.97 12.42 15.31
C LEU A 7 58.53 12.42 15.87
N ALA A 8 57.62 12.47 14.89
CA ALA A 8 56.17 12.24 14.84
C ALA A 8 55.39 11.88 16.13
N PRO A 9 54.34 12.64 16.49
CA PRO A 9 53.22 12.06 17.21
C PRO A 9 52.44 11.15 16.24
N VAL A 10 52.39 9.86 16.56
CA VAL A 10 51.45 8.92 15.94
C VAL A 10 50.04 9.35 16.38
N PHE A 11 49.47 10.33 15.69
CA PHE A 11 48.04 10.64 15.77
C PHE A 11 47.32 9.47 15.10
N ALA A 12 47.05 8.42 15.87
CA ALA A 12 46.02 7.46 15.54
C ALA A 12 44.68 8.22 15.54
N ALA A 13 44.35 8.82 14.40
CA ALA A 13 43.05 9.40 14.16
C ALA A 13 42.03 8.26 14.19
N LEU A 14 41.42 8.04 15.36
CA LEU A 14 40.17 7.31 15.49
C LEU A 14 39.11 8.10 14.73
N MET A 15 39.06 7.87 13.42
CA MET A 15 37.96 8.29 12.56
C MET A 15 36.72 7.49 12.96
N PHE A 16 36.03 7.96 14.00
CA PHE A 16 34.66 7.56 14.29
C PHE A 16 33.79 8.00 13.12
N HIS A 17 33.63 7.09 12.16
CA HIS A 17 32.61 7.23 11.12
C HIS A 17 31.26 7.09 11.83
N ALA A 18 30.63 8.23 12.13
CA ALA A 18 29.21 8.25 12.42
C ALA A 18 28.48 7.80 11.16
N ALA A 19 28.18 6.51 11.09
CA ALA A 19 27.30 5.99 10.07
C ALA A 19 25.93 6.65 10.27
N ALA A 20 25.61 7.62 9.41
CA ALA A 20 24.28 8.20 9.31
C ALA A 20 23.34 7.09 8.82
N HIS A 21 22.66 6.43 9.74
CA HIS A 21 21.62 5.49 9.42
C HIS A 21 20.37 6.30 9.10
N ALA A 22 19.84 6.16 7.88
CA ALA A 22 18.53 6.68 7.53
C ALA A 22 17.48 5.86 8.31
N ALA A 23 17.20 6.26 9.55
CA ALA A 23 16.17 5.65 10.37
C ALA A 23 14.78 6.07 9.84
N PRO A 24 13.79 5.16 9.82
CA PRO A 24 12.42 5.53 9.47
C PRO A 24 11.87 6.49 10.54
N VAL A 25 11.41 7.67 10.11
CA VAL A 25 10.77 8.65 10.98
C VAL A 25 9.25 8.44 10.95
N ASN A 26 8.65 8.25 12.11
CA ASN A 26 7.22 8.08 12.30
C ASN A 26 6.54 9.42 12.59
N LYS A 27 5.42 9.71 11.91
CA LYS A 27 4.56 10.85 12.22
C LYS A 27 3.58 10.47 13.33
N CYS A 28 3.72 11.06 14.51
CA CYS A 28 2.90 10.81 15.68
C CYS A 28 2.02 12.02 16.02
N VAL A 29 0.79 11.81 16.47
CA VAL A 29 -0.13 12.88 16.88
C VAL A 29 -0.29 12.86 18.40
N ILE A 30 0.58 13.55 19.12
CA ILE A 30 0.62 13.55 20.59
C ILE A 30 -0.17 14.77 21.10
N ASN A 31 -1.25 14.54 21.86
CA ASN A 31 -2.11 15.61 22.40
C ASN A 31 -2.60 16.61 21.32
N GLY A 32 -2.89 16.11 20.11
CA GLY A 32 -3.32 16.93 18.96
C GLY A 32 -2.19 17.67 18.23
N SER A 33 -0.94 17.59 18.72
CA SER A 33 0.24 18.12 18.05
C SER A 33 0.91 17.05 17.17
N VAL A 34 1.27 17.42 15.95
CA VAL A 34 2.00 16.54 15.03
C VAL A 34 3.49 16.60 15.37
N THR A 35 4.06 15.46 15.74
CA THR A 35 5.48 15.28 16.03
C THR A 35 6.06 14.18 15.15
N PHE A 36 7.37 14.24 14.89
CA PHE A 36 8.08 13.26 14.08
C PHE A 36 9.14 12.60 14.97
N GLN A 37 9.10 11.28 15.08
CA GLN A 37 9.94 10.51 16.00
C GLN A 37 10.51 9.29 15.31
N GLU A 38 11.77 8.96 15.54
CA GLU A 38 12.40 7.73 15.01
C GLU A 38 11.93 6.47 15.76
N ALA A 39 11.44 6.62 16.99
CA ALA A 39 10.83 5.52 17.74
C ALA A 39 9.38 5.24 17.26
N PRO A 40 8.87 4.01 17.42
CA PRO A 40 7.45 3.72 17.24
C PRO A 40 6.59 4.66 18.10
N CYS A 41 5.50 5.19 17.54
CA CYS A 41 4.60 6.06 18.28
C CYS A 41 4.06 5.33 19.52
N PRO A 42 3.93 6.02 20.67
CA PRO A 42 3.43 5.40 21.90
C PRO A 42 2.03 4.82 21.68
N ALA A 43 1.89 3.51 21.86
CA ALA A 43 0.65 2.76 21.61
C ALA A 43 -0.50 3.11 22.57
N THR A 44 -0.23 3.93 23.59
CA THR A 44 -1.22 4.42 24.57
C THR A 44 -2.17 5.48 24.03
N GLN A 45 -2.01 5.91 22.78
CA GLN A 45 -2.92 6.86 22.17
C GLN A 45 -4.10 6.14 21.51
N PRO A 46 -5.35 6.47 21.88
CA PRO A 46 -6.52 5.99 21.17
C PRO A 46 -6.41 6.39 19.70
N ARG A 47 -6.40 5.41 18.80
CA ARG A 47 -6.55 5.68 17.36
C ARG A 47 -7.92 6.31 17.19
N ARG A 48 -7.97 7.60 16.82
CA ARG A 48 -9.25 8.29 16.64
C ARG A 48 -9.85 7.84 15.32
N ASP A 49 -10.68 6.81 15.38
CA ASP A 49 -11.52 6.39 14.26
C ASP A 49 -12.76 7.29 14.23
N PRO A 50 -12.89 8.19 13.23
CA PRO A 50 -14.02 9.10 13.15
C PRO A 50 -15.32 8.32 12.93
N THR A 51 -16.42 8.87 13.46
CA THR A 51 -17.74 8.29 13.23
C THR A 51 -18.17 8.44 11.78
N LEU A 52 -19.07 7.59 11.31
CA LEU A 52 -19.68 7.71 9.96
C LEU A 52 -20.36 9.08 9.78
N ALA A 53 -20.97 9.62 10.85
CA ALA A 53 -21.58 10.94 10.85
C ALA A 53 -20.54 12.05 10.63
N GLU A 54 -19.38 11.98 11.29
CA GLU A 54 -18.27 12.92 11.07
C GLU A 54 -17.70 12.83 9.66
N LEU A 55 -17.52 11.62 9.13
CA LEU A 55 -17.04 11.42 7.77
C LEU A 55 -18.00 12.04 6.74
N ASN A 56 -19.30 11.80 6.91
CA ASN A 56 -20.32 12.36 6.03
C ASN A 56 -20.42 13.89 6.16
N ALA A 57 -20.28 14.43 7.38
CA ALA A 57 -20.26 15.86 7.61
C ALA A 57 -19.04 16.54 6.96
N ALA A 58 -17.86 15.93 7.07
CA ALA A 58 -16.64 16.43 6.46
C ALA A 58 -16.73 16.43 4.92
N GLU A 59 -17.28 15.37 4.31
CA GLU A 59 -17.48 15.33 2.86
C GLU A 59 -18.49 16.39 2.40
N LYS A 60 -19.60 16.57 3.13
CA LYS A 60 -20.56 17.64 2.85
C LYS A 60 -19.90 19.02 2.91
N GLN A 61 -19.06 19.26 3.92
CA GLN A 61 -18.29 20.50 4.04
C GLN A 61 -17.31 20.69 2.87
N ARG A 62 -16.60 19.64 2.43
CA ARG A 62 -15.70 19.71 1.26
C ARG A 62 -16.45 20.07 -0.02
N ARG A 63 -17.62 19.48 -0.26
CA ARG A 63 -18.45 19.78 -1.43
C ARG A 63 -18.98 21.22 -1.42
N ALA A 64 -19.42 21.68 -0.26
CA ALA A 64 -19.87 23.07 -0.09
C ALA A 64 -18.73 24.06 -0.34
N ALA A 65 -17.54 23.79 0.21
CA ALA A 65 -16.35 24.62 -0.03
C ALA A 65 -15.94 24.64 -1.52
N ALA A 66 -15.99 23.49 -2.21
CA ALA A 66 -15.71 23.41 -3.63
C ALA A 66 -16.73 24.19 -4.48
N ALA A 67 -18.01 24.16 -4.10
CA ALA A 67 -19.06 24.94 -4.75
C ALA A 67 -18.92 26.46 -4.50
N SER A 68 -18.24 26.85 -3.43
CA SER A 68 -18.04 28.25 -3.02
C SER A 68 -16.70 28.83 -3.46
N ALA A 69 -15.82 28.02 -4.07
CA ALA A 69 -14.50 28.46 -4.49
C ALA A 69 -14.58 29.26 -5.81
N PRO A 70 -14.12 30.52 -5.86
CA PRO A 70 -14.03 31.26 -7.11
C PRO A 70 -12.95 30.60 -7.99
N GLY A 71 -13.37 30.06 -9.15
CA GLY A 71 -12.46 29.39 -10.10
C GLY A 71 -12.88 28.01 -10.60
N ALA A 72 -14.06 27.49 -10.24
CA ALA A 72 -14.59 26.20 -10.72
C ALA A 72 -14.93 26.14 -12.23
N GLY A 73 -14.52 27.14 -13.02
CA GLY A 73 -14.73 27.22 -14.47
C GLY A 73 -13.47 27.34 -15.32
N ALA A 74 -12.27 27.44 -14.72
CA ALA A 74 -11.04 27.41 -15.49
C ALA A 74 -10.71 25.96 -15.85
N LYS A 75 -11.00 25.55 -17.10
CA LYS A 75 -10.24 24.46 -17.73
C LYS A 75 -8.79 24.92 -17.72
N VAL A 76 -8.01 24.51 -16.73
CA VAL A 76 -6.55 24.66 -16.78
C VAL A 76 -6.08 23.91 -18.03
N PRO A 77 -5.50 24.58 -19.04
CA PRO A 77 -4.79 23.88 -20.08
C PRO A 77 -3.57 23.28 -19.39
N TRP A 78 -3.60 21.98 -19.16
CA TRP A 78 -2.43 21.24 -18.72
C TRP A 78 -1.33 21.50 -19.77
N PRO A 79 -0.16 22.07 -19.45
CA PRO A 79 0.95 22.00 -20.38
C PRO A 79 1.41 20.54 -20.43
N SER A 80 0.99 19.81 -21.47
CA SER A 80 1.34 18.40 -21.73
C SER A 80 2.81 18.19 -22.12
N THR A 81 3.75 18.92 -21.54
CA THR A 81 5.18 18.87 -21.91
C THR A 81 6.13 18.60 -20.75
N ALA A 82 5.65 18.03 -19.65
CA ALA A 82 6.52 17.35 -18.70
C ALA A 82 6.36 15.83 -18.89
N PRO A 83 7.45 15.07 -19.14
CA PRO A 83 7.40 13.63 -18.95
C PRO A 83 7.28 13.38 -17.44
N SER A 84 6.03 13.26 -16.98
CA SER A 84 5.74 12.73 -15.66
C SER A 84 6.10 11.25 -15.68
N PRO A 85 7.04 10.75 -14.87
CA PRO A 85 7.07 9.33 -14.56
C PRO A 85 5.87 9.07 -13.66
N SER A 86 4.69 8.96 -14.26
CA SER A 86 3.62 8.22 -13.62
C SER A 86 4.18 6.82 -13.39
N PRO A 87 4.31 6.31 -12.15
CA PRO A 87 4.02 4.91 -12.00
C PRO A 87 2.59 4.82 -12.51
N GLY A 88 2.39 4.13 -13.64
CA GLY A 88 1.03 3.71 -13.97
C GLY A 88 0.43 2.97 -12.77
N PRO A 89 -0.81 2.47 -12.85
CA PRO A 89 -1.03 1.23 -12.13
C PRO A 89 0.14 0.32 -12.56
N ALA A 90 1.09 0.07 -11.65
CA ALA A 90 1.86 -1.14 -11.72
C ALA A 90 0.75 -2.17 -11.70
N ALA A 91 0.38 -2.63 -12.90
CA ALA A 91 -0.48 -3.75 -13.05
C ALA A 91 0.17 -4.77 -12.13
N ALA A 92 -0.47 -5.06 -11.00
CA ALA A 92 -0.27 -6.33 -10.35
C ALA A 92 -0.26 -7.32 -11.51
N PRO A 93 0.83 -8.10 -11.71
CA PRO A 93 1.02 -8.83 -12.94
C PRO A 93 -0.29 -9.54 -13.24
N ALA A 94 -0.93 -9.14 -14.35
CA ALA A 94 -2.09 -9.87 -14.82
C ALA A 94 -1.62 -11.32 -14.85
N PRO A 95 -2.27 -12.24 -14.10
CA PRO A 95 -1.81 -13.61 -14.07
C PRO A 95 -1.76 -14.06 -15.53
N ALA A 96 -0.55 -14.40 -15.98
CA ALA A 96 -0.35 -14.86 -17.33
C ALA A 96 -1.37 -15.98 -17.60
N PRO A 97 -2.03 -16.00 -18.78
CA PRO A 97 -2.86 -17.12 -19.16
C PRO A 97 -1.95 -18.36 -19.25
N GLY A 98 -1.89 -19.13 -18.16
CA GLY A 98 -0.95 -20.24 -18.01
C GLY A 98 0.04 -20.12 -16.84
N ALA A 99 -0.22 -19.29 -15.82
CA ALA A 99 0.44 -19.50 -14.52
C ALA A 99 0.25 -20.97 -14.12
N ALA A 100 1.36 -21.72 -14.11
CA ALA A 100 1.38 -23.13 -13.76
C ALA A 100 0.57 -23.34 -12.47
N PRO A 101 -0.16 -24.45 -12.33
CA PRO A 101 -0.99 -24.69 -11.16
C PRO A 101 -0.07 -24.75 -9.94
N GLY A 102 0.06 -23.62 -9.23
CA GLY A 102 0.55 -23.61 -7.87
C GLY A 102 -0.38 -24.49 -7.04
N ALA A 103 0.15 -25.08 -5.97
CA ALA A 103 -0.69 -25.78 -5.03
C ALA A 103 -1.80 -24.84 -4.54
N PHE A 104 -3.05 -25.23 -4.78
CA PHE A 104 -4.20 -24.50 -4.27
C PHE A 104 -4.38 -24.84 -2.79
N HIS A 105 -4.75 -23.84 -2.00
CA HIS A 105 -4.98 -23.99 -0.57
C HIS A 105 -6.19 -23.18 -0.16
N CYS A 106 -6.93 -23.65 0.83
CA CYS A 106 -8.07 -22.93 1.36
C CYS A 106 -7.58 -21.73 2.19
N ASP A 107 -7.87 -20.54 1.68
CA ASP A 107 -7.48 -19.24 2.25
C ASP A 107 -8.69 -18.37 2.63
N GLY A 108 -9.88 -18.98 2.67
CA GLY A 108 -11.12 -18.31 3.04
C GLY A 108 -11.86 -17.62 1.89
N ARG A 109 -11.34 -17.70 0.65
CA ARG A 109 -12.06 -17.22 -0.53
C ARG A 109 -13.30 -18.08 -0.80
N GLN A 110 -14.42 -17.42 -1.11
CA GLN A 110 -15.72 -18.08 -1.28
C GLN A 110 -16.38 -17.81 -2.64
N TYR A 111 -16.00 -16.74 -3.35
CA TYR A 111 -16.71 -16.29 -4.55
C TYR A 111 -15.83 -16.32 -5.80
N CYS A 112 -16.48 -16.42 -6.97
CA CYS A 112 -15.81 -16.55 -8.27
C CYS A 112 -14.89 -15.40 -8.64
N SER A 113 -15.21 -14.16 -8.24
CA SER A 113 -14.37 -12.99 -8.51
C SER A 113 -12.99 -13.05 -7.83
N GLN A 114 -12.81 -13.97 -6.89
CA GLN A 114 -11.57 -14.15 -6.15
C GLN A 114 -10.71 -15.28 -6.73
N MET A 115 -11.27 -16.13 -7.60
CA MET A 115 -10.55 -17.18 -8.32
C MET A 115 -9.84 -16.60 -9.54
N ARG A 116 -8.88 -17.32 -10.09
CA ARG A 116 -8.08 -16.94 -11.26
C ARG A 116 -8.13 -17.97 -12.38
N SER A 117 -8.70 -19.15 -12.13
CA SER A 117 -8.85 -20.21 -13.13
C SER A 117 -9.98 -21.18 -12.80
N CYS A 118 -10.41 -21.95 -13.80
CA CYS A 118 -11.40 -23.01 -13.61
C CYS A 118 -10.85 -24.14 -12.72
N ALA A 119 -9.59 -24.53 -12.92
CA ALA A 119 -8.95 -25.57 -12.10
C ALA A 119 -8.86 -25.17 -10.61
N GLU A 120 -8.57 -23.89 -10.33
CA GLU A 120 -8.59 -23.36 -8.97
C GLU A 120 -10.00 -23.37 -8.37
N ALA A 121 -11.01 -22.93 -9.14
CA ALA A 121 -12.40 -22.94 -8.68
C ALA A 121 -12.89 -24.37 -8.38
N GLN A 122 -12.55 -25.35 -9.23
CA GLN A 122 -12.87 -26.77 -8.99
C GLN A 122 -12.20 -27.31 -7.74
N TYR A 123 -10.93 -26.95 -7.50
CA TYR A 123 -10.25 -27.31 -6.25
C TYR A 123 -10.99 -26.76 -5.04
N PHE A 124 -11.36 -25.47 -5.06
CA PHE A 124 -12.05 -24.85 -3.94
C PHE A 124 -13.44 -25.44 -3.70
N LEU A 125 -14.19 -25.77 -4.77
CA LEU A 125 -15.50 -26.44 -4.64
C LEU A 125 -15.41 -27.77 -3.91
N THR A 126 -14.33 -28.52 -4.14
CA THR A 126 -14.15 -29.89 -3.64
C THR A 126 -13.38 -29.97 -2.32
N HIS A 127 -12.47 -29.03 -2.05
CA HIS A 127 -11.54 -29.11 -0.91
C HIS A 127 -11.79 -28.04 0.16
N CYS A 128 -12.49 -26.94 -0.16
CA CYS A 128 -12.62 -25.81 0.75
C CYS A 128 -14.05 -25.66 1.29
N PRO A 129 -14.21 -25.55 2.63
CA PRO A 129 -15.53 -25.39 3.22
C PRO A 129 -16.10 -23.99 2.97
N GLY A 130 -17.43 -23.89 2.89
CA GLY A 130 -18.15 -22.61 2.88
C GLY A 130 -18.09 -21.82 1.57
N VAL A 131 -17.58 -22.42 0.49
CA VAL A 131 -17.52 -21.81 -0.83
C VAL A 131 -18.93 -21.60 -1.43
N LYS A 132 -19.10 -20.51 -2.18
CA LYS A 132 -20.36 -20.04 -2.78
C LYS A 132 -20.15 -19.71 -4.26
N MET A 133 -19.74 -20.72 -5.03
CA MET A 133 -19.31 -20.55 -6.42
C MET A 133 -20.03 -21.44 -7.43
N ASP A 134 -20.68 -22.49 -6.95
CA ASP A 134 -21.57 -23.35 -7.73
C ASP A 134 -23.01 -22.99 -7.32
N GLY A 135 -23.70 -22.22 -8.17
CA GLY A 135 -24.99 -21.62 -7.83
C GLY A 135 -26.16 -22.57 -8.08
N ASP A 136 -26.07 -23.39 -9.11
CA ASP A 136 -27.08 -24.37 -9.51
C ASP A 136 -26.75 -25.79 -9.02
N HIS A 137 -25.61 -25.97 -8.36
CA HIS A 137 -25.16 -27.21 -7.71
C HIS A 137 -24.94 -28.33 -8.73
N ASN A 138 -24.51 -27.99 -9.94
CA ASN A 138 -24.24 -28.94 -11.01
C ASN A 138 -22.80 -29.49 -10.99
N GLY A 139 -21.96 -29.03 -10.05
CA GLY A 139 -20.55 -29.41 -9.91
C GLY A 139 -19.57 -28.56 -10.73
N ILE A 140 -20.05 -27.56 -11.46
CA ILE A 140 -19.25 -26.65 -12.30
C ILE A 140 -19.22 -25.27 -11.62
N PRO A 141 -18.15 -24.94 -10.88
CA PRO A 141 -18.06 -23.65 -10.24
C PRO A 141 -17.77 -22.55 -11.26
N CYS A 142 -18.28 -21.34 -11.03
CA CYS A 142 -17.88 -20.16 -11.78
C CYS A 142 -18.04 -20.23 -13.30
N GLU A 143 -19.10 -20.86 -13.80
CA GLU A 143 -19.41 -20.97 -15.23
C GLU A 143 -19.27 -19.65 -15.99
N LYS A 144 -19.78 -18.55 -15.43
CA LYS A 144 -19.77 -17.24 -16.10
C LYS A 144 -18.40 -16.59 -16.24
N GLN A 145 -17.41 -17.00 -15.44
CA GLN A 145 -16.10 -16.32 -15.35
C GLN A 145 -14.94 -17.22 -15.80
N TRP A 146 -14.95 -18.48 -15.35
CA TRP A 146 -13.79 -19.37 -15.48
C TRP A 146 -14.09 -20.67 -16.21
N CYS A 147 -15.24 -21.31 -15.95
CA CYS A 147 -15.53 -22.68 -16.39
C CYS A 147 -16.55 -22.83 -17.53
N GLY A 148 -17.13 -21.75 -18.05
CA GLY A 148 -18.16 -21.79 -19.12
C GLY A 148 -17.60 -21.62 -20.52
N ARG A 149 -16.44 -22.22 -20.81
CA ARG A 149 -15.80 -22.15 -22.13
C ARG A 149 -15.89 -23.49 -22.85
#